data_AF-A0A6G1RJ56-F1
#
_entry.id   AF-A0A6G1RJ56-F1
#
_cell.length_a   1.000
_cell.length_b   1.000
_cell.length_c   1.000
_cell.angle_alpha   90.00
_cell.angle_beta   90.00
_cell.angle_gamma   90.00
#
_symmetry.space_group_name_H-M   'P 1'
#
loop_
_entity.id
_entity.type
_entity.pdbx_description
1 polymer ?
#
loop_
_entity_poly.entity_id
_entity_poly.type
_entity_poly.pdbx_seq_one_letter_code
_entity_poly.pdbx_strand_id
1 'polypeptide(L)'
;EVIEGDLALQGSIGSLSLSDLTAHGEFYRERFTTSGEEALIFQVYKYGRPDPLLQRECDIRVTLRMASVQYVHTQRFQAEVVSFIQHFTQLQDVLGRQRAAIEGQTVRDKAQRASRVLLDIEAGAPVLLIPESSRSNSLIVANLGKLKVKNRFLFAGMPGTFSLKNKDSVQFSSPLGTPKHNMKKTSSADESKGVMEGLFMKKPSGTNISKLKSKPALSTASKPQGQQSKLPVIPNPDSPEDHICLLDCIVVDLQDMNIFAAERYQREYSKAGEDTSADLSFPSYFVRQTGGSLLTEPFRLKLQVERNLDKELSHAVADISIHGNLSSVHCTLDLNKYKLIRGLLENNLGEPIEEFMRPYDLQDPRIHVRGTLCS
;
A
#
# COMPACT_ATOMS: atom_id res chain seq x y z
N GLU A 1 -29.56 1.93 13.45
CA GLU A 1 -30.12 0.88 14.33
C GLU A 1 -29.04 -0.16 14.58
N VAL A 2 -28.86 -0.57 15.84
CA VAL A 2 -27.96 -1.68 16.21
C VAL A 2 -28.81 -2.93 16.23
N ILE A 3 -28.86 -3.64 15.10
CA ILE A 3 -29.51 -4.95 15.03
C ILE A 3 -28.43 -5.96 15.45
N GLU A 4 -28.60 -6.57 16.62
CA GLU A 4 -27.79 -7.71 17.12
C GLU A 4 -26.26 -7.62 16.86
N GLY A 5 -25.61 -6.63 17.47
CA GLY A 5 -24.14 -6.52 17.45
C GLY A 5 -23.53 -5.99 16.16
N ASP A 6 -24.32 -5.81 15.09
CA ASP A 6 -23.89 -5.10 13.89
C ASP A 6 -23.85 -3.59 14.16
N LEU A 7 -22.87 -2.92 13.57
CA LEU A 7 -22.69 -1.47 13.65
C LEU A 7 -22.90 -0.86 12.27
N ALA A 8 -23.93 -0.01 12.14
CA ALA A 8 -24.16 0.80 10.95
C ALA A 8 -24.03 2.29 11.32
N LEU A 9 -23.12 2.97 10.65
CA LEU A 9 -22.84 4.39 10.82
C LEU A 9 -22.85 5.07 9.45
N GLN A 10 -23.61 6.14 9.29
CA GLN A 10 -23.63 6.93 8.07
C GLN A 10 -23.78 8.42 8.41
N GLY A 11 -23.21 9.28 7.57
CA GLY A 11 -23.30 10.72 7.76
C GLY A 11 -22.51 11.49 6.72
N SER A 12 -22.67 12.81 6.74
CA SER A 12 -21.86 13.77 5.99
C SER A 12 -21.17 14.73 6.97
N ILE A 13 -19.97 15.18 6.60
CA ILE A 13 -19.19 16.17 7.31
C ILE A 13 -18.90 17.29 6.32
N GLY A 14 -19.34 18.51 6.64
CA GLY A 14 -19.06 19.69 5.82
C GLY A 14 -17.60 20.12 5.95
N SER A 15 -17.12 20.28 7.19
CA SER A 15 -15.72 20.60 7.45
C SER A 15 -15.13 19.75 8.56
N LEU A 16 -13.93 19.25 8.31
CA LEU A 16 -13.11 18.51 9.26
C LEU A 16 -11.68 19.03 9.15
N SER A 17 -11.06 19.31 10.29
CA SER A 17 -9.65 19.67 10.37
C SER A 17 -8.95 18.84 11.44
N LEU A 18 -7.88 18.16 11.06
CA LEU A 18 -6.93 17.53 11.97
C LEU A 18 -5.72 18.43 12.09
N SER A 19 -5.41 18.84 13.31
CA SER A 19 -4.26 19.71 13.59
C SER A 19 -3.19 18.99 14.40
N ASP A 20 -1.94 19.18 14.01
CA ASP A 20 -0.75 18.77 14.74
C ASP A 20 -0.43 19.83 15.81
N LEU A 21 -0.55 19.41 17.07
CA LEU A 21 -0.29 20.25 18.24
C LEU A 21 1.09 20.00 18.86
N THR A 22 1.90 19.15 18.24
CA THR A 22 3.28 18.91 18.68
C THR A 22 4.16 20.10 18.35
N ALA A 23 5.39 20.10 18.88
CA ALA A 23 6.40 21.09 18.53
C ALA A 23 6.78 21.09 17.03
N HIS A 24 6.38 20.07 16.27
CA HIS A 24 6.66 19.95 14.83
C HIS A 24 5.52 20.49 13.95
N GLY A 25 4.38 20.84 14.54
CA GLY A 25 3.22 21.40 13.84
C GLY A 25 3.30 22.91 13.58
N GLU A 26 4.38 23.60 13.94
CA GLU A 26 4.48 25.08 13.87
C GLU A 26 4.23 25.62 12.46
N PHE A 27 4.87 25.06 11.43
CA PHE A 27 4.72 25.52 10.06
C PHE A 27 3.50 24.91 9.39
N TYR A 28 3.21 23.64 9.69
CA TYR A 28 2.17 22.83 9.05
C TYR A 28 1.19 22.30 10.11
N ARG A 29 0.49 23.24 10.75
CA ARG A 29 -0.43 22.92 11.85
C ARG A 29 -1.59 22.07 11.37
N GLU A 30 -2.26 22.47 10.30
CA GLU A 30 -3.33 21.69 9.72
C GLU A 30 -2.78 20.54 8.85
N ARG A 31 -3.04 19.30 9.27
CA ARG A 31 -2.55 18.08 8.63
C ARG A 31 -3.54 17.44 7.70
N PHE A 32 -4.82 17.51 8.03
CA PHE A 32 -5.89 17.03 7.18
C PHE A 32 -7.00 18.06 7.22
N THR A 33 -7.41 18.60 6.08
CA THR A 33 -8.52 19.54 6.01
C THR A 33 -9.48 19.12 4.92
N THR A 34 -10.76 19.36 5.17
CA THR A 34 -11.84 19.20 4.20
C THR A 34 -12.70 20.45 4.26
N SER A 35 -13.14 20.94 3.10
CA SER A 35 -13.96 22.14 2.99
C SER A 35 -15.08 21.94 1.96
N GLY A 36 -16.28 22.40 2.31
CA GLY A 36 -17.50 22.25 1.54
C GLY A 36 -18.73 22.09 2.44
N GLU A 37 -19.95 22.09 1.88
CA GLU A 37 -21.16 21.78 2.65
C GLU A 37 -21.26 20.27 2.97
N GLU A 38 -20.80 19.41 2.05
CA GLU A 38 -20.72 17.95 2.21
C GLU A 38 -19.36 17.42 1.74
N ALA A 39 -18.27 17.92 2.34
CA ALA A 39 -16.92 17.61 1.88
C ALA A 39 -16.54 16.12 2.05
N LEU A 40 -17.15 15.43 3.02
CA LEU A 40 -16.93 14.01 3.30
C LEU A 40 -18.26 13.32 3.63
N ILE A 41 -18.70 12.41 2.76
CA ILE A 41 -19.84 11.53 3.01
C ILE A 41 -19.29 10.14 3.28
N PHE A 42 -19.75 9.52 4.37
CA PHE A 42 -19.27 8.21 4.79
C PHE A 42 -20.42 7.26 5.14
N GLN A 43 -20.19 5.99 4.86
CA GLN A 43 -21.04 4.88 5.28
C GLN A 43 -20.14 3.73 5.73
N VAL A 44 -20.28 3.32 6.99
CA VAL A 44 -19.55 2.22 7.59
C VAL A 44 -20.56 1.21 8.09
N TYR A 45 -20.39 -0.03 7.66
CA TYR A 45 -21.15 -1.17 8.16
C TYR A 45 -20.17 -2.22 8.67
N LYS A 46 -20.32 -2.68 9.90
CA LYS A 46 -19.54 -3.76 10.49
C LYS A 46 -20.49 -4.82 10.98
N TYR A 47 -20.27 -6.07 10.57
CA TYR A 47 -20.96 -7.20 11.15
C TYR A 47 -20.39 -7.53 12.53
N GLY A 48 -21.25 -7.80 13.51
CA GLY A 48 -20.87 -8.12 14.87
C GLY A 48 -20.37 -9.56 15.03
N ARG A 49 -20.95 -10.51 14.29
CA ARG A 49 -20.60 -11.93 14.39
C ARG A 49 -19.39 -12.28 13.52
N PRO A 50 -18.44 -13.12 13.97
CA PRO A 50 -17.31 -13.56 13.16
C PRO A 50 -17.74 -14.45 11.98
N ASP A 51 -16.92 -14.51 10.93
CA ASP A 51 -17.16 -15.33 9.72
C ASP A 51 -16.03 -16.32 9.40
N PRO A 52 -15.81 -17.33 10.25
CA PRO A 52 -14.67 -18.25 10.07
C PRO A 52 -14.75 -19.06 8.76
N LEU A 53 -15.97 -19.28 8.24
CA LEU A 53 -16.21 -20.05 7.03
C LEU A 53 -16.31 -19.18 5.76
N LEU A 54 -16.08 -17.87 5.88
CA LEU A 54 -16.12 -16.91 4.76
C LEU A 54 -17.43 -16.95 3.96
N GLN A 55 -18.55 -17.11 4.64
CA GLN A 55 -19.87 -17.19 3.99
C GLN A 55 -20.30 -15.84 3.42
N ARG A 56 -19.87 -14.74 4.05
CA ARG A 56 -20.17 -13.37 3.62
C ARG A 56 -18.98 -12.78 2.86
N GLU A 57 -19.23 -11.72 2.10
CA GLU A 57 -18.18 -11.06 1.30
C GLU A 57 -17.11 -10.35 2.13
N CYS A 58 -17.49 -9.71 3.24
CA CYS A 58 -16.62 -8.89 4.07
C CYS A 58 -17.10 -8.81 5.52
N ASP A 59 -16.20 -8.49 6.44
CA ASP A 59 -16.54 -8.30 7.85
C ASP A 59 -16.93 -6.83 8.12
N ILE A 60 -16.32 -5.91 7.37
CA ILE A 60 -16.55 -4.47 7.46
C ILE A 60 -16.64 -3.91 6.04
N ARG A 61 -17.59 -3.01 5.80
CA ARG A 61 -17.73 -2.23 4.57
C ARG A 61 -17.57 -0.76 4.89
N VAL A 62 -16.70 -0.08 4.16
CA VAL A 62 -16.41 1.35 4.29
C VAL A 62 -16.58 2.01 2.93
N THR A 63 -17.54 2.91 2.82
CA THR A 63 -17.74 3.76 1.66
C THR A 63 -17.44 5.20 2.04
N LEU A 64 -16.55 5.85 1.29
CA LEU A 64 -16.22 7.26 1.45
C LEU A 64 -16.38 7.99 0.11
N ARG A 65 -17.03 9.15 0.14
CA ARG A 65 -17.10 10.11 -0.96
C ARG A 65 -16.58 11.44 -0.47
N MET A 66 -15.61 12.00 -1.18
CA MET A 66 -14.90 13.21 -0.79
C MET A 66 -14.87 14.21 -1.94
N ALA A 67 -15.14 15.48 -1.67
CA ALA A 67 -15.17 16.51 -2.71
C ALA A 67 -13.84 17.23 -2.88
N SER A 68 -13.15 17.55 -1.78
CA SER A 68 -11.81 18.15 -1.76
C SER A 68 -11.19 17.90 -0.39
N VAL A 69 -10.08 17.19 -0.36
CA VAL A 69 -9.34 16.93 0.87
C VAL A 69 -7.89 17.33 0.66
N GLN A 70 -7.31 17.95 1.68
CA GLN A 70 -5.91 18.33 1.67
C GLN A 70 -5.21 17.58 2.80
N TYR A 71 -4.13 16.90 2.48
CA TYR A 71 -3.30 16.20 3.45
C TYR A 71 -1.87 16.68 3.38
N VAL A 72 -1.29 17.02 4.53
CA VAL A 72 0.10 17.45 4.65
C VAL A 72 0.92 16.34 5.27
N HIS A 73 1.79 15.75 4.46
CA HIS A 73 2.62 14.63 4.85
C HIS A 73 3.98 15.07 5.39
N THR A 74 4.25 14.73 6.65
CA THR A 74 5.61 14.62 7.16
C THR A 74 5.80 13.25 7.79
N GLN A 75 6.96 12.65 7.56
CA GLN A 75 7.31 11.33 8.09
C GLN A 75 7.14 11.25 9.61
N ARG A 76 7.59 12.26 10.37
CA ARG A 76 7.39 12.29 11.82
C ARG A 76 5.93 12.19 12.25
N PHE A 77 5.07 13.08 11.77
CA PHE A 77 3.64 13.06 12.13
C PHE A 77 2.97 11.74 11.76
N GLN A 78 3.29 11.19 10.59
CA GLN A 78 2.76 9.87 10.19
C GLN A 78 3.20 8.77 11.16
N ALA A 79 4.47 8.76 11.54
CA ALA A 79 5.01 7.77 12.46
C ALA A 79 4.44 7.92 13.88
N GLU A 80 4.24 9.15 14.37
CA GLU A 80 3.57 9.42 15.66
C GLU A 80 2.13 8.91 15.67
N VAL A 81 1.35 9.17 14.61
CA VAL A 81 -0.03 8.69 14.48
C VAL A 81 -0.08 7.16 14.44
N VAL A 82 0.81 6.53 13.66
CA VAL A 82 0.90 5.07 13.62
C VAL A 82 1.25 4.51 14.99
N SER A 83 2.23 5.10 15.67
CA SER A 83 2.61 4.72 17.02
C SER A 83 1.44 4.82 17.99
N PHE A 84 0.72 5.95 17.98
CA PHE A 84 -0.46 6.15 18.81
C PHE A 84 -1.52 5.06 18.58
N ILE A 85 -1.84 4.76 17.31
CA ILE A 85 -2.82 3.72 16.96
C ILE A 85 -2.33 2.36 17.48
N GLN A 86 -1.07 2.02 17.27
CA GLN A 86 -0.48 0.77 17.77
C GLN A 86 -0.61 0.68 19.30
N HIS A 87 -0.21 1.71 20.03
CA HIS A 87 -0.33 1.75 21.50
C HIS A 87 -1.77 1.65 21.97
N PHE A 88 -2.68 2.38 21.35
CA PHE A 88 -4.10 2.33 21.68
C PHE A 88 -4.68 0.92 21.45
N THR A 89 -4.36 0.28 20.32
CA THR A 89 -4.81 -1.08 20.03
C THR A 89 -4.26 -2.10 21.03
N GLN A 90 -2.98 -1.99 21.42
CA GLN A 90 -2.39 -2.84 22.46
C GLN A 90 -3.12 -2.69 23.80
N LEU A 91 -3.45 -1.45 24.21
CA LEU A 91 -4.20 -1.20 25.44
C LEU A 91 -5.63 -1.77 25.36
N GLN A 92 -6.31 -1.62 24.22
CA GLN A 92 -7.63 -2.22 24.02
C GLN A 92 -7.58 -3.76 24.11
N ASP A 93 -6.53 -4.39 23.57
CA ASP A 93 -6.33 -5.83 23.65
C ASP A 93 -6.14 -6.29 25.11
N VAL A 94 -5.31 -5.59 25.88
CA VAL A 94 -5.11 -5.90 27.32
C VAL A 94 -6.41 -5.77 28.10
N LEU A 95 -7.17 -4.69 27.91
CA LEU A 95 -8.47 -4.50 28.56
C LEU A 95 -9.49 -5.55 28.11
N GLY A 96 -9.48 -5.94 26.84
CA GLY A 96 -10.30 -7.02 26.31
C GLY A 96 -10.01 -8.35 26.99
N ARG A 97 -8.73 -8.69 27.17
CA ARG A 97 -8.29 -9.90 27.89
C ARG A 97 -8.69 -9.88 29.37
N GLN A 98 -8.58 -8.73 30.03
CA GLN A 98 -9.02 -8.58 31.42
C GLN A 98 -10.53 -8.80 31.57
N ARG A 99 -11.34 -8.22 30.68
CA ARG A 99 -12.80 -8.44 30.67
C ARG A 99 -13.14 -9.92 30.44
N ALA A 100 -12.50 -10.56 29.46
CA ALA A 100 -12.69 -11.98 29.19
C ALA A 100 -12.34 -12.86 30.42
N ALA A 101 -11.21 -12.57 31.09
CA ALA A 101 -10.81 -13.30 32.29
C ALA A 101 -11.81 -13.15 33.46
N ILE A 102 -12.36 -11.95 33.66
CA ILE A 102 -13.40 -11.70 34.67
C ILE A 102 -14.69 -12.47 34.33
N GLU A 103 -15.03 -12.56 33.05
CA GLU A 103 -16.17 -13.34 32.55
C GLU A 103 -15.91 -14.85 32.47
N GLY A 104 -14.73 -15.32 32.92
CA GLY A 104 -14.33 -16.73 32.88
C GLY A 104 -14.09 -17.27 31.46
N GLN A 105 -13.99 -16.40 30.45
CA GLN A 105 -13.70 -16.76 29.08
C GLN A 105 -12.19 -16.94 28.87
N THR A 106 -11.79 -18.01 28.17
CA THR A 106 -10.41 -18.20 27.78
C THR A 106 -10.03 -17.23 26.66
N VAL A 107 -8.91 -16.51 26.85
CA VAL A 107 -8.35 -15.63 25.82
C VAL A 107 -7.92 -16.49 24.62
N ARG A 108 -8.39 -16.12 23.43
CA ARG A 108 -7.97 -16.79 22.18
C ARG A 108 -6.56 -16.31 21.81
N ASP A 109 -5.59 -17.18 22.02
CA ASP A 109 -4.17 -16.95 21.67
C ASP A 109 -3.75 -17.67 20.37
N LYS A 110 -4.70 -17.88 19.47
CA LYS A 110 -4.46 -18.56 18.19
C LYS A 110 -4.26 -17.52 17.10
N ALA A 111 -3.25 -17.74 16.26
CA ALA A 111 -3.08 -17.01 15.01
C ALA A 111 -4.39 -16.99 14.22
N GLN A 112 -4.75 -15.83 13.68
CA GLN A 112 -6.01 -15.66 12.96
C GLN A 112 -5.83 -14.75 11.75
N ARG A 113 -6.76 -14.92 10.81
CA ARG A 113 -6.89 -14.06 9.64
C ARG A 113 -7.28 -12.63 10.07
N ALA A 114 -6.67 -11.64 9.43
CA ALA A 114 -7.03 -10.24 9.59
C ALA A 114 -8.43 -9.95 8.99
N SER A 115 -9.13 -8.97 9.58
CA SER A 115 -10.49 -8.62 9.14
C SER A 115 -10.54 -8.19 7.66
N ARG A 116 -11.57 -8.67 6.96
CA ARG A 116 -11.88 -8.34 5.57
C ARG A 116 -12.64 -7.01 5.51
N VAL A 117 -11.91 -5.93 5.30
CA VAL A 117 -12.47 -4.58 5.18
C VAL A 117 -12.67 -4.23 3.70
N LEU A 118 -13.91 -4.20 3.24
CA LEU A 118 -14.27 -3.79 1.88
C LEU A 118 -14.32 -2.27 1.80
N LEU A 119 -13.63 -1.71 0.82
CA LEU A 119 -13.39 -0.29 0.61
C LEU A 119 -14.05 0.14 -0.70
N ASP A 120 -14.79 1.24 -0.64
CA ASP A 120 -15.25 2.00 -1.81
C ASP A 120 -15.02 3.49 -1.55
N ILE A 121 -13.86 3.99 -1.92
CA ILE A 121 -13.44 5.38 -1.67
C ILE A 121 -13.36 6.10 -3.01
N GLU A 122 -13.99 7.27 -3.10
CA GLU A 122 -13.88 8.16 -4.25
C GLU A 122 -13.65 9.57 -3.74
N ALA A 123 -12.62 10.24 -4.27
CA ALA A 123 -12.32 11.62 -3.94
C ALA A 123 -12.10 12.44 -5.21
N GLY A 124 -12.79 13.57 -5.28
CA GLY A 124 -12.52 14.62 -6.25
C GLY A 124 -11.29 15.40 -5.81
N ALA A 125 -10.25 15.43 -6.63
CA ALA A 125 -9.06 16.25 -6.47
C ALA A 125 -8.45 16.28 -5.04
N PRO A 126 -8.08 15.13 -4.44
CA PRO A 126 -7.31 15.16 -3.21
C PRO A 126 -5.95 15.83 -3.46
N VAL A 127 -5.54 16.72 -2.57
CA VAL A 127 -4.27 17.44 -2.67
C VAL A 127 -3.34 16.97 -1.57
N LEU A 128 -2.20 16.44 -1.97
CA LEU A 128 -1.13 15.99 -1.08
C LEU A 128 -0.03 17.05 -1.06
N LEU A 129 0.28 17.57 0.13
CA LEU A 129 1.37 18.51 0.36
C LEU A 129 2.50 17.76 1.06
N ILE A 130 3.70 17.82 0.49
CA ILE A 130 4.88 17.16 1.02
C ILE A 130 5.98 18.21 1.18
N PRO A 131 6.11 18.84 2.36
CA PRO A 131 7.20 19.76 2.62
C PRO A 131 8.55 19.07 2.61
N GLU A 132 9.60 19.85 2.34
CA GLU A 132 10.97 19.38 2.43
C GLU A 132 11.31 18.88 3.84
N SER A 133 10.78 19.55 4.86
CA SER A 133 10.83 19.16 6.27
C SER A 133 9.72 19.87 7.06
N SER A 134 9.50 19.50 8.32
CA SER A 134 8.47 20.14 9.16
C SER A 134 8.72 21.64 9.45
N ARG A 135 9.91 22.17 9.09
CA ARG A 135 10.33 23.57 9.31
C ARG A 135 10.69 24.30 8.02
N SER A 136 10.51 23.68 6.85
CA SER A 136 10.78 24.31 5.56
C SER A 136 9.52 24.95 5.00
N ASN A 137 9.66 26.12 4.37
CA ASN A 137 8.57 26.69 3.57
C ASN A 137 8.50 26.07 2.17
N SER A 138 9.54 25.37 1.72
CA SER A 138 9.57 24.74 0.39
C SER A 138 8.87 23.38 0.44
N LEU A 139 7.99 23.12 -0.53
CA LEU A 139 7.22 21.89 -0.57
C LEU A 139 6.87 21.47 -2.00
N ILE A 140 6.58 20.18 -2.14
CA ILE A 140 5.95 19.62 -3.34
C ILE A 140 4.46 19.48 -3.06
N VAL A 141 3.64 19.91 -4.02
CA VAL A 141 2.20 19.69 -4.00
C VAL A 141 1.85 18.72 -5.12
N ALA A 142 1.14 17.66 -4.79
CA ALA A 142 0.58 16.70 -5.72
C ALA A 142 -0.95 16.78 -5.68
N ASN A 143 -1.54 17.36 -6.71
CA ASN A 143 -2.96 17.21 -6.97
C ASN A 143 -3.17 15.82 -7.59
N LEU A 144 -3.85 14.94 -6.85
CA LEU A 144 -4.04 13.56 -7.25
C LEU A 144 -5.19 13.38 -8.27
N GLY A 145 -5.86 14.47 -8.65
CA GLY A 145 -6.97 14.50 -9.59
C GLY A 145 -8.10 13.58 -9.11
N LYS A 146 -8.62 12.68 -9.94
CA LYS A 146 -9.68 11.76 -9.50
C LYS A 146 -9.08 10.53 -8.83
N LEU A 147 -9.31 10.37 -7.53
CA LEU A 147 -8.91 9.18 -6.77
C LEU A 147 -10.08 8.21 -6.62
N LYS A 148 -9.85 6.95 -6.97
CA LYS A 148 -10.73 5.83 -6.64
C LYS A 148 -9.93 4.72 -5.98
N VAL A 149 -10.42 4.23 -4.84
CA VAL A 149 -9.88 3.05 -4.17
C VAL A 149 -10.99 2.04 -4.00
N LYS A 150 -10.80 0.84 -4.53
CA LYS A 150 -11.68 -0.31 -4.29
C LYS A 150 -10.84 -1.54 -4.06
N ASN A 151 -11.35 -2.49 -3.28
CA ASN A 151 -10.70 -3.77 -3.11
C ASN A 151 -11.65 -4.95 -3.30
N ARG A 152 -11.06 -6.13 -3.38
CA ARG A 152 -11.74 -7.43 -3.40
C ARG A 152 -10.85 -8.45 -2.70
N PHE A 153 -11.46 -9.49 -2.15
CA PHE A 153 -10.72 -10.58 -1.52
C PHE A 153 -10.56 -11.73 -2.49
N LEU A 154 -9.34 -12.20 -2.69
CA LEU A 154 -9.02 -13.31 -3.58
C LEU A 154 -8.06 -14.27 -2.89
N PHE A 155 -8.21 -15.56 -3.12
CA PHE A 155 -7.19 -16.53 -2.73
C PHE A 155 -5.96 -16.40 -3.62
N ALA A 156 -4.78 -16.59 -3.04
CA ALA A 156 -3.52 -16.62 -3.76
C ALA A 156 -3.58 -17.64 -4.92
N GLY A 157 -3.11 -17.23 -6.09
CA GLY A 157 -3.15 -18.08 -7.29
C GLY A 157 -4.47 -18.03 -8.06
N MET A 158 -5.47 -17.26 -7.62
CA MET A 158 -6.68 -17.00 -8.41
C MET A 158 -6.46 -15.88 -9.44
N PRO A 159 -7.21 -15.89 -10.57
CA PRO A 159 -7.13 -14.84 -11.57
C PRO A 159 -7.29 -13.45 -10.97
N GLY A 160 -6.39 -12.55 -11.34
CA GLY A 160 -6.34 -11.19 -10.80
C GLY A 160 -5.43 -11.01 -9.58
N THR A 161 -4.73 -12.06 -9.13
CA THR A 161 -3.61 -11.98 -8.17
C THR A 161 -2.25 -11.98 -8.89
N PHE A 162 -1.18 -11.49 -8.26
CA PHE A 162 0.16 -11.47 -8.84
C PHE A 162 0.81 -12.87 -8.91
N SER A 163 0.46 -13.77 -7.98
CA SER A 163 1.06 -15.11 -7.89
C SER A 163 0.91 -15.96 -9.15
N LEU A 164 -0.07 -15.67 -10.02
CA LEU A 164 -0.20 -16.29 -11.35
C LEU A 164 0.74 -15.69 -12.40
N LYS A 165 1.04 -14.39 -12.34
CA LYS A 165 1.83 -13.70 -13.38
C LYS A 165 3.27 -14.20 -13.45
N ASN A 166 3.84 -14.61 -12.32
CA ASN A 166 5.23 -15.08 -12.26
C ASN A 166 5.43 -16.54 -12.75
N LYS A 167 4.36 -17.30 -13.03
CA LYS A 167 4.50 -18.66 -13.55
C LYS A 167 4.69 -18.73 -15.08
N ASP A 168 4.26 -17.70 -15.80
CA ASP A 168 4.31 -17.67 -17.27
C ASP A 168 5.47 -16.81 -17.83
N SER A 169 6.22 -16.07 -17.01
CA SER A 169 7.14 -15.03 -17.50
C SER A 169 8.61 -15.14 -17.06
N VAL A 170 9.10 -16.29 -16.59
CA VAL A 170 10.51 -16.45 -16.19
C VAL A 170 11.22 -17.50 -17.05
N GLN A 171 11.48 -17.16 -18.31
CA GLN A 171 12.67 -17.66 -19.03
C GLN A 171 13.70 -16.53 -19.02
N PHE A 172 14.44 -16.41 -17.91
CA PHE A 172 15.67 -15.62 -17.90
C PHE A 172 16.81 -16.52 -18.41
N SER A 173 17.25 -16.28 -19.65
CA SER A 173 18.56 -16.72 -20.11
C SER A 173 19.63 -16.05 -19.25
N SER A 174 20.41 -16.84 -18.52
CA SER A 174 21.51 -16.37 -17.69
C SER A 174 22.61 -15.70 -18.54
N PRO A 175 23.15 -14.52 -18.16
CA PRO A 175 24.33 -13.97 -18.80
C PRO A 175 25.59 -14.66 -18.27
N LEU A 176 26.41 -15.14 -19.19
CA LEU A 176 27.73 -15.70 -18.97
C LEU A 176 28.74 -14.58 -18.68
N GLY A 177 29.45 -14.69 -17.53
CA GLY A 177 30.85 -14.29 -17.41
C GLY A 177 31.16 -13.03 -16.60
N THR A 178 31.59 -13.21 -15.35
CA THR A 178 32.68 -12.39 -14.76
C THR A 178 33.69 -13.30 -14.04
N PRO A 179 34.99 -13.00 -14.08
CA PRO A 179 36.04 -13.91 -13.66
C PRO A 179 36.31 -13.81 -12.14
N LYS A 180 36.35 -14.95 -11.46
CA LYS A 180 36.72 -15.07 -10.05
C LYS A 180 38.25 -15.07 -9.90
N HIS A 181 38.79 -14.05 -9.23
CA HIS A 181 40.19 -14.01 -8.78
C HIS A 181 40.32 -14.78 -7.46
N ASN A 182 40.98 -15.95 -7.49
CA ASN A 182 41.37 -16.69 -6.30
C ASN A 182 42.88 -16.51 -6.06
N MET A 183 43.24 -15.94 -4.92
CA MET A 183 44.62 -15.93 -4.45
C MET A 183 44.95 -17.25 -3.76
N LYS A 184 45.90 -18.01 -4.31
CA LYS A 184 46.70 -18.95 -3.53
C LYS A 184 48.12 -18.99 -4.06
N LYS A 185 49.06 -18.55 -3.22
CA LYS A 185 50.50 -18.76 -3.33
C LYS A 185 50.80 -20.26 -3.26
N THR A 186 51.70 -20.75 -4.14
CA THR A 186 52.93 -21.52 -3.79
C THR A 186 53.73 -21.89 -5.04
N SER A 187 55.00 -21.49 -5.01
CA SER A 187 56.25 -22.10 -5.53
C SER A 187 56.31 -22.90 -6.86
N SER A 188 57.20 -22.37 -7.71
CA SER A 188 58.33 -23.02 -8.43
C SER A 188 58.11 -24.02 -9.57
N ALA A 189 58.80 -23.67 -10.68
CA ALA A 189 59.62 -24.50 -11.58
C ALA A 189 58.95 -25.26 -12.75
N ASP A 190 59.37 -24.81 -13.94
CA ASP A 190 59.97 -25.57 -15.04
C ASP A 190 59.16 -26.00 -16.30
N GLU A 191 59.85 -25.73 -17.41
CA GLU A 191 59.83 -26.16 -18.82
C GLU A 191 58.68 -27.03 -19.41
N SER A 192 58.22 -26.67 -20.63
CA SER A 192 58.59 -27.31 -21.91
C SER A 192 57.53 -27.17 -23.05
N LYS A 193 57.97 -27.38 -24.29
CA LYS A 193 57.42 -27.01 -25.62
C LYS A 193 56.53 -28.08 -26.30
N GLY A 194 55.79 -27.67 -27.35
CA GLY A 194 55.36 -28.49 -28.52
C GLY A 194 53.84 -28.43 -28.80
N VAL A 195 53.26 -27.84 -29.86
CA VAL A 195 53.36 -27.90 -31.35
C VAL A 195 52.36 -28.89 -32.02
N MET A 196 51.60 -28.35 -32.99
CA MET A 196 50.88 -28.94 -34.17
C MET A 196 49.61 -29.81 -33.96
N GLU A 197 48.44 -29.40 -34.49
CA GLU A 197 47.86 -29.52 -35.87
C GLU A 197 47.04 -30.82 -36.09
N GLY A 198 45.88 -30.68 -36.73
CA GLY A 198 45.09 -31.83 -37.19
C GLY A 198 43.63 -31.52 -37.54
N LEU A 199 43.41 -31.00 -38.75
CA LEU A 199 42.12 -30.86 -39.45
C LEU A 199 41.43 -32.21 -39.68
N PHE A 200 40.08 -32.29 -39.69
CA PHE A 200 39.30 -33.04 -40.70
C PHE A 200 37.79 -32.71 -40.68
N MET A 201 37.25 -32.47 -41.87
CA MET A 201 35.84 -32.18 -42.21
C MET A 201 35.02 -33.47 -42.43
N LYS A 202 33.70 -33.44 -42.17
CA LYS A 202 32.69 -34.00 -43.08
C LYS A 202 31.24 -33.57 -42.77
N LYS A 203 30.43 -33.66 -43.83
CA LYS A 203 29.18 -32.96 -44.19
C LYS A 203 27.87 -33.69 -43.76
N PRO A 204 26.68 -33.10 -44.03
CA PRO A 204 25.39 -33.40 -43.42
C PRO A 204 24.40 -34.21 -44.30
N SER A 205 23.25 -34.58 -43.75
CA SER A 205 21.98 -34.96 -44.43
C SER A 205 20.88 -35.06 -43.34
N GLY A 206 19.57 -34.89 -43.53
CA GLY A 206 18.71 -34.60 -44.68
C GLY A 206 17.25 -34.57 -44.18
N THR A 207 16.49 -33.63 -44.74
CA THR A 207 15.04 -33.58 -45.07
C THR A 207 14.01 -34.51 -44.39
N ASN A 208 12.88 -33.94 -43.92
CA ASN A 208 11.53 -34.37 -44.33
C ASN A 208 10.45 -33.29 -44.07
N ILE A 209 9.60 -33.09 -45.08
CA ILE A 209 8.43 -32.20 -45.14
C ILE A 209 7.18 -33.09 -45.22
N SER A 210 6.12 -32.75 -44.50
CA SER A 210 4.75 -33.05 -44.94
C SER A 210 3.78 -31.93 -44.56
N LYS A 211 2.97 -31.52 -45.54
CA LYS A 211 2.04 -30.38 -45.60
C LYS A 211 0.57 -30.85 -45.49
N LEU A 212 -0.30 -29.85 -45.24
CA LEU A 212 -1.75 -29.74 -45.55
C LEU A 212 -2.70 -30.39 -44.51
N LYS A 213 -3.85 -29.84 -44.12
CA LYS A 213 -4.79 -28.97 -44.86
C LYS A 213 -5.83 -28.34 -43.91
N SER A 214 -6.33 -27.16 -44.28
CA SER A 214 -7.44 -26.40 -43.67
C SER A 214 -8.81 -26.71 -44.34
N LYS A 215 -9.94 -26.67 -43.60
CA LYS A 215 -11.16 -25.82 -43.80
C LYS A 215 -12.46 -26.35 -43.09
N PRO A 216 -13.52 -25.52 -42.92
CA PRO A 216 -14.44 -25.48 -41.77
C PRO A 216 -15.93 -25.82 -42.05
N ALA A 217 -16.78 -25.95 -41.01
CA ALA A 217 -18.25 -25.72 -40.97
C ALA A 217 -18.75 -25.90 -39.50
N LEU A 218 -19.38 -24.94 -38.83
CA LEU A 218 -20.78 -24.44 -38.83
C LEU A 218 -21.73 -25.13 -37.81
N SER A 219 -22.07 -24.36 -36.77
CA SER A 219 -23.31 -24.26 -35.97
C SER A 219 -24.02 -25.49 -35.37
N THR A 220 -24.18 -25.46 -34.04
CA THR A 220 -25.50 -25.60 -33.37
C THR A 220 -25.50 -24.85 -32.04
N ALA A 221 -26.57 -24.09 -31.80
CA ALA A 221 -26.79 -23.24 -30.64
C ALA A 221 -27.33 -24.02 -29.43
N SER A 222 -26.81 -23.72 -28.23
CA SER A 222 -27.47 -24.03 -26.96
C SER A 222 -27.16 -22.94 -25.93
N LYS A 223 -28.23 -22.45 -25.30
CA LYS A 223 -28.34 -21.34 -24.33
C LYS A 223 -27.29 -21.41 -23.19
N PRO A 224 -26.72 -20.29 -22.71
CA PRO A 224 -25.94 -20.30 -21.48
C PRO A 224 -26.88 -20.14 -20.27
N GLN A 225 -27.02 -21.22 -19.50
CA GLN A 225 -27.60 -21.19 -18.16
C GLN A 225 -26.51 -20.70 -17.20
N GLY A 226 -26.81 -19.68 -16.40
CA GLY A 226 -25.86 -19.01 -15.52
C GLY A 226 -25.14 -19.96 -14.58
N GLN A 227 -23.82 -20.05 -14.73
CA GLN A 227 -22.96 -20.82 -13.86
C GLN A 227 -22.54 -19.91 -12.69
N GLN A 228 -23.23 -20.04 -11.55
CA GLN A 228 -22.73 -19.51 -10.28
C GLN A 228 -21.36 -20.14 -10.02
N SER A 229 -20.32 -19.30 -9.94
CA SER A 229 -18.98 -19.70 -9.53
C SER A 229 -19.04 -20.16 -8.07
N LYS A 230 -19.07 -21.48 -7.87
CA LYS A 230 -18.95 -22.11 -6.55
C LYS A 230 -17.59 -21.75 -5.98
N LEU A 231 -17.56 -21.01 -4.86
CA LEU A 231 -16.34 -20.80 -4.08
C LEU A 231 -15.76 -22.17 -3.69
N PRO A 232 -14.44 -22.40 -3.80
CA PRO A 232 -13.85 -23.67 -3.39
C PRO A 232 -14.04 -23.85 -1.88
N VAL A 233 -14.64 -24.98 -1.49
CA VAL A 233 -14.70 -25.44 -0.11
C VAL A 233 -13.27 -25.81 0.28
N ILE A 234 -12.70 -25.09 1.25
CA ILE A 234 -11.34 -25.32 1.74
C ILE A 234 -11.38 -26.52 2.69
N PRO A 235 -10.69 -27.63 2.40
CA PRO A 235 -10.40 -28.64 3.42
C PRO A 235 -9.43 -28.02 4.43
N ASN A 236 -9.61 -28.27 5.73
CA ASN A 236 -8.59 -27.94 6.73
C ASN A 236 -7.24 -28.50 6.24
N PRO A 237 -6.22 -27.66 6.00
CA PRO A 237 -4.95 -28.18 5.55
C PRO A 237 -4.25 -28.81 6.75
N ASP A 238 -4.01 -30.12 6.68
CA ASP A 238 -3.26 -30.89 7.69
C ASP A 238 -1.75 -30.53 7.68
N SER A 239 -1.30 -29.63 6.79
CA SER A 239 0.07 -29.11 6.71
C SER A 239 0.10 -27.59 6.44
N PRO A 240 1.05 -26.82 7.02
CA PRO A 240 1.18 -25.37 6.78
C PRO A 240 1.59 -25.02 5.33
N GLU A 241 2.10 -25.99 4.56
CA GLU A 241 2.53 -25.80 3.17
C GLU A 241 1.36 -25.79 2.18
N ASP A 242 0.20 -26.33 2.56
CA ASP A 242 -1.03 -26.36 1.75
C ASP A 242 -1.96 -25.15 2.01
N HIS A 243 -1.60 -24.24 2.92
CA HIS A 243 -2.43 -23.08 3.24
C HIS A 243 -2.45 -22.06 2.09
N ILE A 244 -3.61 -21.92 1.45
CA ILE A 244 -3.83 -20.91 0.43
C ILE A 244 -4.20 -19.58 1.10
N CYS A 245 -3.28 -18.62 1.09
CA CYS A 245 -3.49 -17.31 1.69
C CYS A 245 -4.66 -16.55 1.03
N LEU A 246 -5.50 -15.94 1.86
CA LEU A 246 -6.45 -14.93 1.40
C LEU A 246 -5.76 -13.57 1.27
N LEU A 247 -5.89 -12.96 0.09
CA LEU A 247 -5.34 -11.67 -0.25
C LEU A 247 -6.44 -10.60 -0.27
N ASP A 248 -6.10 -9.42 0.24
CA ASP A 248 -6.82 -8.19 0.00
C ASP A 248 -6.20 -7.49 -1.22
N CYS A 249 -6.91 -7.53 -2.35
CA CYS A 249 -6.48 -6.95 -3.62
C CYS A 249 -7.08 -5.56 -3.79
N ILE A 250 -6.33 -4.54 -3.39
CA ILE A 250 -6.70 -3.12 -3.44
C ILE A 250 -6.26 -2.53 -4.77
N VAL A 251 -7.16 -1.83 -5.46
CA VAL A 251 -6.89 -1.07 -6.67
C VAL A 251 -7.02 0.40 -6.34
N VAL A 252 -5.95 1.15 -6.59
CA VAL A 252 -5.88 2.62 -6.49
C VAL A 252 -5.79 3.17 -7.90
N ASP A 253 -6.77 3.94 -8.33
CA ASP A 253 -6.82 4.59 -9.64
C ASP A 253 -6.79 6.10 -9.45
N LEU A 254 -5.76 6.73 -10.01
CA LEU A 254 -5.51 8.16 -9.97
C LEU A 254 -5.50 8.70 -11.40
N GLN A 255 -6.37 9.66 -11.67
CA GLN A 255 -6.54 10.25 -12.99
C GLN A 255 -6.25 11.74 -12.94
N ASP A 256 -5.66 12.26 -14.02
CA ASP A 256 -5.39 13.69 -14.21
C ASP A 256 -4.54 14.30 -13.07
N MET A 257 -3.53 13.53 -12.63
CA MET A 257 -2.60 13.95 -11.58
C MET A 257 -1.67 15.05 -12.07
N ASN A 258 -1.37 16.01 -11.20
CA ASN A 258 -0.37 17.05 -11.44
C ASN A 258 0.50 17.26 -10.20
N ILE A 259 1.80 17.51 -10.40
CA ILE A 259 2.76 17.72 -9.31
C ILE A 259 3.54 19.01 -9.59
N PHE A 260 3.63 19.90 -8.61
CA PHE A 260 4.33 21.18 -8.74
C PHE A 260 5.10 21.54 -7.47
N ALA A 261 6.12 22.37 -7.61
CA ALA A 261 6.79 22.99 -6.48
C ALA A 261 5.96 24.16 -5.96
N ALA A 262 5.99 24.38 -4.65
CA ALA A 262 5.28 25.47 -4.01
C ALA A 262 6.08 26.00 -2.81
N GLU A 263 5.63 27.14 -2.30
CA GLU A 263 6.14 27.76 -1.07
C GLU A 263 4.98 28.07 -0.12
N ARG A 264 5.25 27.85 1.17
CA ARG A 264 4.39 28.17 2.30
C ARG A 264 4.61 29.61 2.76
N TYR A 265 3.53 30.30 3.06
CA TYR A 265 3.56 31.66 3.60
C TYR A 265 2.65 31.76 4.83
N GLN A 266 3.16 32.44 5.87
CA GLN A 266 2.38 32.75 7.06
C GLN A 266 1.32 33.81 6.74
N ARG A 267 0.10 33.63 7.27
CA ARG A 267 -1.05 34.48 6.95
C ARG A 267 -0.84 35.96 7.35
N GLU A 268 -0.09 36.21 8.41
CA GLU A 268 0.11 37.52 9.03
C GLU A 268 0.88 38.55 8.19
N TYR A 269 1.51 38.16 7.07
CA TYR A 269 2.27 39.07 6.20
C TYR A 269 1.61 39.36 4.85
N SER A 270 0.41 38.83 4.60
CA SER A 270 -0.30 39.11 3.35
C SER A 270 -1.00 40.48 3.44
N LYS A 271 -0.34 41.53 2.90
CA LYS A 271 -1.10 42.64 2.30
C LYS A 271 -2.06 41.98 1.30
N ALA A 272 -3.35 42.31 1.37
CA ALA A 272 -4.38 41.86 0.45
C ALA A 272 -3.87 42.02 -1.00
N GLY A 273 -3.29 40.94 -1.52
CA GLY A 273 -2.76 40.81 -2.86
C GLY A 273 -3.63 39.75 -3.50
N GLU A 274 -4.18 40.09 -4.66
CA GLU A 274 -5.16 39.35 -5.44
C GLU A 274 -5.06 37.84 -5.19
N ASP A 275 -6.13 37.26 -4.61
CA ASP A 275 -6.29 35.81 -4.48
C ASP A 275 -6.24 35.20 -5.89
N THR A 276 -5.05 34.83 -6.34
CA THR A 276 -4.90 34.04 -7.54
C THR A 276 -5.54 32.69 -7.25
N SER A 277 -6.53 32.29 -8.05
CA SER A 277 -7.34 31.07 -7.91
C SER A 277 -6.60 29.74 -7.75
N ALA A 278 -5.26 29.74 -7.83
CA ALA A 278 -4.39 28.57 -7.69
C ALA A 278 -3.80 28.40 -6.27
N ASP A 279 -3.96 29.36 -5.36
CA ASP A 279 -3.41 29.27 -4.01
C ASP A 279 -4.22 28.29 -3.14
N LEU A 280 -3.52 27.44 -2.38
CA LEU A 280 -4.15 26.55 -1.41
C LEU A 280 -4.19 27.26 -0.06
N SER A 281 -5.41 27.45 0.47
CA SER A 281 -5.64 28.17 1.71
C SER A 281 -5.85 27.21 2.89
N PHE A 282 -5.08 27.41 3.95
CA PHE A 282 -5.23 26.74 5.25
C PHE A 282 -5.53 27.79 6.33
N PRO A 283 -6.20 27.45 7.44
CA PRO A 283 -6.50 28.39 8.52
C PRO A 283 -5.28 29.20 9.02
N SER A 284 -4.10 28.58 9.12
CA SER A 284 -2.90 29.24 9.66
C SER A 284 -1.88 29.71 8.61
N TYR A 285 -1.98 29.27 7.36
CA TYR A 285 -1.03 29.60 6.29
C TYR A 285 -1.66 29.47 4.90
N PHE A 286 -0.94 29.88 3.87
CA PHE A 286 -1.30 29.56 2.49
C PHE A 286 -0.10 29.00 1.75
N VAL A 287 -0.37 28.26 0.69
CA VAL A 287 0.63 27.65 -0.17
C VAL A 287 0.43 28.15 -1.59
N ARG A 288 1.50 28.71 -2.14
CA ARG A 288 1.51 29.29 -3.48
C ARG A 288 2.45 28.50 -4.38
N GLN A 289 1.97 28.15 -5.57
CA GLN A 289 2.78 27.48 -6.57
C GLN A 289 3.99 28.35 -6.96
N THR A 290 5.17 27.73 -7.04
CA THR A 290 6.39 28.38 -7.50
C THR A 290 6.85 27.79 -8.83
N GLY A 291 6.91 28.65 -9.86
CA GLY A 291 7.19 28.22 -11.22
C GLY A 291 6.08 27.38 -11.85
N GLY A 292 6.43 26.59 -12.87
CA GLY A 292 5.49 25.69 -13.55
C GLY A 292 5.33 24.34 -12.85
N SER A 293 4.53 23.45 -13.45
CA SER A 293 4.47 22.04 -13.03
C SER A 293 5.84 21.37 -13.15
N LEU A 294 6.09 20.37 -12.30
CA LEU A 294 7.26 19.49 -12.44
C LEU A 294 7.14 18.62 -13.70
N LEU A 295 5.90 18.41 -14.18
CA LEU A 295 5.57 17.58 -15.31
C LEU A 295 5.00 18.43 -16.44
N THR A 296 5.25 18.00 -17.67
CA THR A 296 4.76 18.70 -18.87
C THR A 296 3.24 18.56 -19.04
N GLU A 297 2.67 17.43 -18.65
CA GLU A 297 1.23 17.14 -18.78
C GLU A 297 0.71 16.37 -17.55
N PRO A 298 -0.59 16.46 -17.24
CA PRO A 298 -1.21 15.59 -16.25
C PRO A 298 -1.07 14.12 -16.62
N PHE A 299 -0.89 13.26 -15.61
CA PHE A 299 -0.62 11.85 -15.82
C PHE A 299 -1.58 10.96 -15.03
N ARG A 300 -1.61 9.67 -15.38
CA ARG A 300 -2.45 8.67 -14.72
C ARG A 300 -1.59 7.64 -14.03
N LEU A 301 -2.01 7.22 -12.85
CA LEU A 301 -1.37 6.17 -12.08
C LEU A 301 -2.42 5.17 -11.61
N LYS A 302 -2.24 3.90 -12.00
CA LYS A 302 -3.06 2.80 -11.51
C LYS A 302 -2.18 1.81 -10.75
N LEU A 303 -2.45 1.64 -9.46
CA LEU A 303 -1.77 0.69 -8.60
C LEU A 303 -2.71 -0.47 -8.24
N GLN A 304 -2.16 -1.66 -8.18
CA GLN A 304 -2.75 -2.81 -7.50
C GLN A 304 -1.83 -3.16 -6.32
N VAL A 305 -2.40 -3.19 -5.12
CA VAL A 305 -1.74 -3.58 -3.87
C VAL A 305 -2.38 -4.87 -3.40
N GLU A 306 -1.58 -5.90 -3.17
CA GLU A 306 -2.01 -7.16 -2.57
C GLU A 306 -1.46 -7.24 -1.16
N ARG A 307 -2.36 -7.33 -0.18
CA ARG A 307 -2.00 -7.52 1.24
C ARG A 307 -2.41 -8.93 1.68
N ASN A 308 -1.49 -9.65 2.31
CA ASN A 308 -1.77 -10.96 2.89
C ASN A 308 -2.64 -10.79 4.15
N LEU A 309 -3.91 -11.21 4.10
CA LEU A 309 -4.78 -11.23 5.28
C LEU A 309 -4.44 -12.39 6.23
N ASP A 310 -3.68 -13.36 5.76
CA ASP A 310 -3.26 -14.54 6.50
C ASP A 310 -1.81 -14.46 6.97
N LYS A 311 -1.25 -13.25 7.10
CA LYS A 311 0.15 -13.08 7.53
C LYS A 311 0.51 -13.78 8.85
N GLU A 312 -0.45 -13.97 9.74
CA GLU A 312 -0.22 -14.68 11.02
C GLU A 312 -0.34 -16.21 10.87
N LEU A 313 -0.97 -16.68 9.79
CA LEU A 313 -1.21 -18.10 9.50
C LEU A 313 -0.18 -18.68 8.53
N SER A 314 0.21 -17.91 7.51
CA SER A 314 1.12 -18.36 6.46
C SER A 314 1.82 -17.19 5.75
N HIS A 315 3.11 -17.39 5.49
CA HIS A 315 3.96 -16.51 4.69
C HIS A 315 4.30 -17.10 3.31
N ALA A 316 3.46 -18.00 2.78
CA ALA A 316 3.62 -18.56 1.43
C ALA A 316 3.62 -17.48 0.32
N VAL A 317 3.11 -16.28 0.63
CA VAL A 317 3.13 -15.08 -0.21
C VAL A 317 3.64 -13.88 0.59
N ALA A 318 4.12 -12.85 -0.10
CA ALA A 318 4.57 -11.62 0.55
C ALA A 318 3.42 -10.90 1.29
N ASP A 319 3.73 -10.29 2.43
CA ASP A 319 2.74 -9.57 3.24
C ASP A 319 2.11 -8.39 2.51
N ILE A 320 2.90 -7.70 1.69
CA ILE A 320 2.46 -6.63 0.80
C ILE A 320 3.19 -6.77 -0.54
N SER A 321 2.46 -6.71 -1.64
CA SER A 321 2.98 -6.61 -3.00
C SER A 321 2.32 -5.46 -3.72
N ILE A 322 3.09 -4.65 -4.45
CA ILE A 322 2.58 -3.48 -5.17
C ILE A 322 3.01 -3.57 -6.62
N HIS A 323 2.06 -3.46 -7.54
CA HIS A 323 2.33 -3.31 -8.97
C HIS A 323 1.57 -2.11 -9.51
N GLY A 324 2.16 -1.38 -10.44
CA GLY A 324 1.55 -0.17 -10.96
C GLY A 324 1.86 0.08 -12.41
N ASN A 325 0.92 0.74 -13.08
CA ASN A 325 1.11 1.32 -14.40
C ASN A 325 1.01 2.83 -14.29
N LEU A 326 2.01 3.51 -14.84
CA LEU A 326 2.09 4.95 -14.96
C LEU A 326 1.92 5.30 -16.44
N SER A 327 1.14 6.33 -16.77
CA SER A 327 1.12 6.85 -18.15
C SER A 327 2.50 7.44 -18.51
N SER A 328 2.71 7.81 -19.78
CA SER A 328 3.94 8.52 -20.15
C SER A 328 4.12 9.76 -19.28
N VAL A 329 5.30 9.91 -18.67
CA VAL A 329 5.66 11.05 -17.84
C VAL A 329 6.90 11.69 -18.43
N HIS A 330 6.81 12.99 -18.73
CA HIS A 330 7.96 13.79 -19.12
C HIS A 330 8.19 14.89 -18.10
N CYS A 331 9.28 14.74 -17.36
CA CYS A 331 9.68 15.58 -16.24
C CYS A 331 11.00 16.30 -16.58
N THR A 332 11.04 17.61 -16.35
CA THR A 332 12.27 18.40 -16.52
C THR A 332 12.65 19.03 -15.20
N LEU A 333 13.83 18.68 -14.69
CA LEU A 333 14.33 19.14 -13.40
C LEU A 333 15.42 20.20 -13.62
N ASP A 334 15.17 21.41 -13.14
CA ASP A 334 16.23 22.39 -12.94
C ASP A 334 16.92 22.16 -11.59
N LEU A 335 17.96 22.94 -11.31
CA LEU A 335 18.74 22.82 -10.07
C LEU A 335 17.88 23.03 -8.81
N ASN A 336 16.90 23.95 -8.85
CA ASN A 336 16.05 24.25 -7.69
C ASN A 336 15.07 23.12 -7.43
N LYS A 337 14.43 22.59 -8.48
CA LYS A 337 13.55 21.41 -8.41
C LYS A 337 14.30 20.19 -7.89
N TYR A 338 15.52 19.95 -8.39
CA TYR A 338 16.37 18.85 -7.93
C TYR A 338 16.73 18.98 -6.44
N LYS A 339 17.14 20.19 -5.99
CA LYS A 339 17.43 20.46 -4.58
C LYS A 339 16.20 20.20 -3.69
N LEU A 340 15.02 20.64 -4.12
CA LEU A 340 13.78 20.41 -3.38
C LEU A 340 13.45 18.92 -3.25
N ILE A 341 13.50 18.15 -4.35
CA ILE A 341 13.25 16.71 -4.33
C ILE A 341 14.26 16.00 -3.42
N ARG A 342 15.54 16.35 -3.53
CA ARG A 342 16.59 15.78 -2.69
C ARG A 342 16.37 16.10 -1.21
N GLY A 343 16.09 17.37 -0.88
CA GLY A 343 15.83 17.80 0.48
C GLY A 343 14.61 17.09 1.08
N LEU A 344 13.54 16.91 0.31
CA LEU A 344 12.36 16.15 0.73
C LEU A 344 12.68 14.68 1.02
N LEU A 345 13.46 14.05 0.14
CA LEU A 345 13.89 12.66 0.34
C LEU A 345 14.77 12.50 1.58
N GLU A 346 15.62 13.48 1.89
CA GLU A 346 16.58 13.43 2.99
C GLU A 346 15.95 13.85 4.34
N ASN A 347 15.17 14.94 4.33
CA ASN A 347 14.71 15.62 5.54
C ASN A 347 13.22 15.39 5.87
N ASN A 348 12.48 14.72 4.99
CA ASN A 348 11.10 14.29 5.24
C ASN A 348 10.99 12.77 5.10
N LEU A 349 10.94 12.22 3.88
CA LEU A 349 10.71 10.78 3.70
C LEU A 349 11.81 9.91 4.32
N GLY A 350 13.05 10.40 4.32
CA GLY A 350 14.22 9.79 4.95
C GLY A 350 14.52 10.31 6.35
N GLU A 351 13.62 11.10 6.94
CA GLU A 351 13.80 11.65 8.28
C GLU A 351 13.99 10.50 9.29
N PRO A 352 15.08 10.50 10.08
CA PRO A 352 15.26 9.51 11.13
C PRO A 352 14.24 9.79 12.23
N ILE A 353 13.33 8.84 12.42
CA ILE A 353 12.33 8.91 13.48
C ILE A 353 12.80 8.03 14.63
N GLU A 354 12.82 8.60 15.84
CA GLU A 354 13.03 7.84 17.07
C GLU A 354 11.97 6.72 17.14
N GLU A 355 12.34 5.55 17.62
CA GLU A 355 11.33 4.56 17.97
C GLU A 355 10.48 5.17 19.09
N PHE A 356 9.29 5.66 18.77
CA PHE A 356 8.32 6.09 19.75
C PHE A 356 8.09 4.92 20.68
N MET A 357 8.64 5.03 21.90
CA MET A 357 8.76 3.97 22.88
C MET A 357 7.51 3.10 22.88
N ARG A 358 7.66 1.81 22.56
CA ARG A 358 6.63 0.82 22.91
C ARG A 358 6.52 0.88 24.43
N PRO A 359 5.37 1.23 25.03
CA PRO A 359 5.17 0.99 26.44
C PRO A 359 5.39 -0.50 26.65
N TYR A 360 6.28 -0.81 27.60
CA TYR A 360 6.62 -2.08 28.23
C TYR A 360 5.93 -3.32 27.64
N ASP A 361 6.71 -4.38 27.39
CA ASP A 361 6.21 -5.72 27.09
C ASP A 361 5.15 -6.18 28.12
N LEU A 362 3.89 -5.80 27.88
CA LEU A 362 2.70 -6.28 28.56
C LEU A 362 2.41 -7.75 28.19
N GLN A 363 3.32 -8.35 27.41
CA GLN A 363 3.39 -9.78 27.16
C GLN A 363 4.06 -10.56 28.31
N ASP A 364 4.63 -9.93 29.35
CA ASP A 364 5.13 -10.70 30.50
C ASP A 364 3.95 -11.34 31.25
N PRO A 365 3.77 -12.68 31.18
CA PRO A 365 2.69 -13.37 31.88
C PRO A 365 2.83 -13.25 33.40
N ARG A 366 3.96 -12.78 33.92
CA ARG A 366 4.23 -12.64 35.36
C ARG A 366 3.54 -11.46 36.03
N ILE A 367 2.82 -10.62 35.28
CA ILE A 367 1.79 -9.76 35.88
C ILE A 367 0.54 -10.62 36.18
N HIS A 368 0.75 -11.71 36.92
CA HIS A 368 -0.32 -12.31 37.68
C HIS A 368 -0.68 -11.28 38.73
N VAL A 369 -1.90 -10.78 38.66
CA VAL A 369 -2.55 -10.13 39.79
C VAL A 369 -2.41 -11.13 40.94
N ARG A 370 -1.48 -10.86 41.87
CA ARG A 370 -1.51 -11.45 43.20
C ARG A 370 -2.78 -10.95 43.85
N GLY A 371 -3.90 -11.58 43.50
CA GLY A 371 -5.09 -11.59 44.31
C GLY A 371 -4.70 -12.28 45.60
N THR A 372 -4.35 -11.46 46.60
CA THR A 372 -4.24 -11.91 47.97
C THR A 372 -5.60 -12.50 48.34
N LEU A 373 -5.70 -13.82 48.32
CA LEU A 373 -6.71 -14.56 49.06
C LEU A 373 -6.47 -14.24 50.54
N CYS A 374 -7.16 -13.21 51.04
CA CYS A 374 -7.42 -13.10 52.47
C CYS A 374 -8.53 -14.12 52.78
N SER A 375 -8.10 -15.25 53.33
CA SER A 375 -8.92 -16.23 54.05
C SER A 375 -9.54 -15.64 55.31
#